data_AF-A0A1G1DNE4-F1
#
_entry.id   AF-A0A1G1DNE4-F1
#
_cell.length_a   1.000
_cell.length_b   1.000
_cell.length_c   1.000
_cell.angle_alpha   90.00
_cell.angle_beta   90.00
_cell.angle_gamma   90.00
#
_symmetry.space_group_name_H-M   'P 1'
#
loop_
_entity.id
_entity.type
_entity.pdbx_description
1 polymer ?
#
loop_
_entity_poly.entity_id
_entity_poly.type
_entity_poly.pdbx_seq_one_letter_code
_entity_poly.pdbx_strand_id
1 'polypeptide(L)'
;PPEGSEVLRNYKSIPHPFIIEPPEDTRCSYESGDTLSFNLILIGRAIDYLPYFIYTFNELGMSGIGKGRGRYELALVNSTDSGEVIYSSEDKALKGSYTTITPSNLPRAGIGDDNTLLLHFLTPARIVNEKKLTFEIEFHHLIRNLLRRISNLSYFHCGTRLEIDFKGLIEKAEKVIAVDRDLRWYDWERYSARQDTKMKLGGFIGTIGFKGDLESFIPFLSLGELIHLGKGTSFGLGRYKIREKNVNSLS
;
A
#
# COMPACT_ATOMS: atom_id res chain seq x y z
N PRO A 1 -7.27 -2.89 21.79
CA PRO A 1 -6.73 -1.50 21.89
C PRO A 1 -6.20 -1.24 23.31
N PRO A 2 -5.10 -0.48 23.48
CA PRO A 2 -4.66 -0.05 24.80
C PRO A 2 -5.69 0.91 25.41
N GLU A 3 -5.93 0.83 26.72
CA GLU A 3 -6.76 1.79 27.45
C GLU A 3 -6.10 3.18 27.47
N GLY A 4 -6.89 4.25 27.31
CA GLY A 4 -6.43 5.63 27.51
C GLY A 4 -6.13 6.47 26.25
N SER A 5 -6.32 5.96 25.03
CA SER A 5 -6.03 6.76 23.82
C SER A 5 -7.14 7.79 23.53
N GLU A 6 -6.81 9.08 23.64
CA GLU A 6 -7.68 10.23 23.36
C GLU A 6 -8.18 10.26 21.90
N VAL A 7 -7.45 9.62 20.98
CA VAL A 7 -7.74 9.59 19.53
C VAL A 7 -8.83 8.56 19.18
N LEU A 8 -9.19 7.64 20.09
CA LEU A 8 -10.01 6.46 19.77
C LEU A 8 -11.52 6.65 19.76
N ARG A 9 -12.08 7.83 20.05
CA ARG A 9 -13.55 7.98 20.22
C ARG A 9 -14.39 7.52 19.00
N ASN A 10 -13.81 7.38 17.80
CA ASN A 10 -14.53 6.99 16.57
C ASN A 10 -13.90 5.86 15.71
N TYR A 11 -12.86 5.15 16.16
CA TYR A 11 -12.16 4.17 15.29
C TYR A 11 -12.56 2.71 15.56
N LYS A 12 -13.18 2.06 14.56
CA LYS A 12 -13.57 0.63 14.62
C LYS A 12 -12.40 -0.36 14.47
N SER A 13 -11.24 0.07 13.96
CA SER A 13 -10.04 -0.77 13.82
C SER A 13 -8.78 0.06 13.57
N ILE A 14 -7.67 -0.30 14.24
CA ILE A 14 -6.34 0.26 14.01
C ILE A 14 -5.80 -0.31 12.68
N PRO A 15 -5.21 0.50 11.77
CA PRO A 15 -4.66 -0.03 10.53
C PRO A 15 -3.53 -1.02 10.81
N HIS A 16 -3.49 -2.12 10.05
CA HIS A 16 -2.38 -3.04 10.11
C HIS A 16 -1.09 -2.36 9.62
N PRO A 17 0.03 -2.49 10.36
CA PRO A 17 1.31 -1.88 10.01
C PRO A 17 2.12 -2.72 9.02
N PHE A 18 1.43 -3.50 8.18
CA PHE A 18 2.07 -4.31 7.15
C PHE A 18 1.20 -4.36 5.90
N ILE A 19 1.84 -4.64 4.77
CA ILE A 19 1.22 -4.83 3.45
C ILE A 19 1.89 -6.03 2.80
N ILE A 20 1.07 -6.96 2.30
CA ILE A 20 1.55 -8.05 1.44
C ILE A 20 1.14 -7.68 0.01
N GLU A 21 2.12 -7.31 -0.82
CA GLU A 21 1.86 -7.06 -2.24
C GLU A 21 1.90 -8.41 -2.97
N PRO A 22 0.82 -8.81 -3.67
CA PRO A 22 0.84 -10.03 -4.46
C PRO A 22 1.87 -9.93 -5.61
N PRO A 23 2.24 -11.06 -6.22
CA PRO A 23 3.00 -11.05 -7.47
C PRO A 23 2.36 -10.11 -8.51
N GLU A 24 3.18 -9.51 -9.37
CA GLU A 24 2.70 -8.61 -10.42
C GLU A 24 2.03 -9.37 -11.58
N ASP A 25 2.27 -10.67 -11.68
CA ASP A 25 1.63 -11.53 -12.66
C ASP A 25 0.22 -11.98 -12.25
N THR A 26 -0.48 -12.63 -13.17
CA THR A 26 -1.83 -13.17 -12.94
C THR A 26 -1.83 -14.69 -12.76
N ARG A 27 -0.66 -15.29 -12.55
CA ARG A 27 -0.48 -16.73 -12.49
C ARG A 27 -1.18 -17.27 -11.25
N CYS A 28 -2.07 -18.24 -11.47
CA CYS A 28 -2.86 -18.87 -10.40
C CYS A 28 -2.48 -20.33 -10.16
N SER A 29 -1.54 -20.88 -10.93
CA SER A 29 -1.10 -22.28 -10.86
C SER A 29 0.42 -22.35 -10.94
N TYR A 30 1.01 -23.06 -9.98
CA TYR A 30 2.45 -23.27 -9.86
C TYR A 30 2.72 -24.77 -9.79
N GLU A 31 3.74 -25.22 -10.49
CA GLU A 31 4.27 -26.57 -10.50
C GLU A 31 5.49 -26.67 -9.57
N SER A 32 5.95 -27.89 -9.33
CA SER A 32 7.16 -28.10 -8.53
C SER A 32 8.38 -27.46 -9.22
N GLY A 33 9.12 -26.66 -8.46
CA GLY A 33 10.29 -25.92 -8.96
C GLY A 33 9.98 -24.50 -9.45
N ASP A 34 8.70 -24.12 -9.57
CA ASP A 34 8.36 -22.74 -9.86
C ASP A 34 8.66 -21.81 -8.68
N THR A 35 9.03 -20.56 -9.00
CA THR A 35 9.22 -19.51 -8.01
C THR A 35 7.99 -18.61 -7.92
N LEU A 36 7.55 -18.34 -6.70
CA LEU A 36 6.53 -17.35 -6.36
C LEU A 36 7.18 -16.21 -5.58
N SER A 37 7.15 -15.00 -6.12
CA SER A 37 7.73 -13.82 -5.49
C SER A 37 6.64 -12.81 -5.11
N PHE A 38 6.73 -12.25 -3.91
CA PHE A 38 5.80 -11.25 -3.40
C PHE A 38 6.55 -10.29 -2.47
N ASN A 39 5.99 -9.10 -2.22
CA ASN A 39 6.61 -8.12 -1.33
C ASN A 39 5.92 -8.07 0.03
N LEU A 40 6.69 -7.84 1.08
CA LEU A 40 6.22 -7.50 2.42
C LEU A 40 6.73 -6.11 2.79
N ILE A 41 5.82 -5.18 3.06
CA ILE A 41 6.15 -3.85 3.58
C ILE A 41 5.80 -3.84 5.06
N LEU A 42 6.77 -3.45 5.90
CA LEU A 42 6.61 -3.31 7.35
C LEU A 42 6.75 -1.84 7.76
N ILE A 43 5.90 -1.39 8.67
CA ILE A 43 5.78 0.02 9.05
C ILE A 43 5.93 0.18 10.56
N GLY A 44 6.82 1.08 10.98
CA GLY A 44 7.06 1.38 12.41
C GLY A 44 7.42 0.13 13.20
N ARG A 45 6.80 -0.07 14.37
CA ARG A 45 7.01 -1.25 15.24
C ARG A 45 6.87 -2.61 14.55
N ALA A 46 6.23 -2.70 13.39
CA ALA A 46 6.11 -3.97 12.65
C ALA A 46 7.46 -4.48 12.13
N ILE A 47 8.42 -3.57 11.94
CA ILE A 47 9.78 -3.87 11.48
C ILE A 47 10.48 -4.80 12.47
N ASP A 48 10.30 -4.57 13.78
CA ASP A 48 10.83 -5.42 14.85
C ASP A 48 10.27 -6.85 14.81
N TYR A 49 9.12 -7.06 14.14
CA TYR A 49 8.51 -8.37 13.98
C TYR A 49 8.91 -9.10 12.69
N LEU A 50 9.83 -8.55 11.88
CA LEU A 50 10.32 -9.20 10.66
C LEU A 50 10.75 -10.67 10.88
N PRO A 51 11.48 -11.04 11.96
CA PRO A 51 11.81 -12.45 12.23
C PRO A 51 10.58 -13.36 12.33
N TYR A 52 9.49 -12.86 12.92
CA TYR A 52 8.24 -13.62 13.07
C TYR A 52 7.49 -13.77 11.75
N PHE A 53 7.55 -12.76 10.86
CA PHE A 53 7.00 -12.90 9.50
C PHE A 53 7.75 -13.98 8.72
N ILE A 54 9.08 -13.95 8.76
CA ILE A 54 9.94 -14.94 8.09
C ILE A 54 9.64 -16.35 8.62
N TYR A 55 9.59 -16.52 9.94
CA TYR A 55 9.21 -17.78 10.56
C TYR A 55 7.82 -18.24 10.09
N THR A 56 6.83 -17.34 10.12
CA THR A 56 5.45 -17.65 9.70
C THR A 56 5.40 -18.09 8.23
N PHE A 57 6.11 -17.42 7.33
CA PHE A 57 6.13 -17.82 5.92
C PHE A 57 6.78 -19.19 5.69
N ASN A 58 7.77 -19.55 6.50
CA ASN A 58 8.37 -20.88 6.46
C ASN A 58 7.37 -21.97 6.91
N GLU A 59 6.70 -21.76 8.04
CA GLU A 59 5.69 -22.70 8.57
C GLU A 59 4.47 -22.85 7.65
N LEU A 60 4.06 -21.76 6.99
CA LEU A 60 3.01 -21.78 5.97
C LEU A 60 3.41 -22.63 4.76
N GLY A 61 4.69 -22.62 4.38
CA GLY A 61 5.24 -23.46 3.33
C GLY A 61 5.11 -24.95 3.63
N MET A 62 5.37 -25.34 4.88
CA MET A 62 5.20 -26.71 5.35
C MET A 62 3.73 -27.15 5.41
N SER A 63 2.85 -26.25 5.87
CA SER A 63 1.40 -26.48 5.97
C SER A 63 0.71 -26.52 4.60
N GLY A 64 1.34 -25.92 3.58
CA GLY A 64 0.84 -25.82 2.22
C GLY A 64 -0.25 -24.77 2.03
N ILE A 65 -0.24 -24.12 0.87
CA ILE A 65 -1.13 -23.03 0.48
C ILE A 65 -2.05 -23.40 -0.70
N GLY A 66 -3.15 -22.67 -0.84
CA GLY A 66 -4.13 -22.87 -1.91
C GLY A 66 -4.97 -24.15 -1.78
N LYS A 67 -5.82 -24.40 -2.78
CA LYS A 67 -6.78 -25.51 -2.78
C LYS A 67 -6.09 -26.89 -2.72
N GLY A 68 -4.95 -27.02 -3.40
CA GLY A 68 -4.16 -28.25 -3.43
C GLY A 68 -3.19 -28.43 -2.25
N ARG A 69 -3.15 -27.48 -1.29
CA ARG A 69 -2.15 -27.45 -0.21
C ARG A 69 -0.72 -27.60 -0.74
N GLY A 70 -0.42 -26.89 -1.83
CA GLY A 70 0.91 -26.89 -2.43
C GLY A 70 1.93 -26.41 -1.41
N ARG A 71 2.94 -27.24 -1.15
CA ARG A 71 4.03 -26.91 -0.23
C ARG A 71 5.09 -26.09 -0.96
N TYR A 72 5.76 -25.23 -0.22
CA TYR A 72 6.88 -24.46 -0.71
C TYR A 72 7.92 -24.31 0.41
N GLU A 73 9.11 -23.85 0.06
CA GLU A 73 10.09 -23.37 1.01
C GLU A 73 10.32 -21.87 0.80
N LEU A 74 10.53 -21.12 1.87
CA LEU A 74 10.95 -19.73 1.76
C LEU A 74 12.43 -19.71 1.38
N ALA A 75 12.73 -19.53 0.10
CA ALA A 75 14.10 -19.60 -0.40
C ALA A 75 14.94 -18.37 0.01
N LEU A 76 14.41 -17.17 -0.18
CA LEU A 76 15.17 -15.94 -0.09
C LEU A 76 14.29 -14.76 0.36
N VAL A 77 14.84 -13.89 1.19
CA VAL A 77 14.26 -12.58 1.51
C VAL A 77 15.33 -11.53 1.31
N ASN A 78 15.05 -10.55 0.46
CA ASN A 78 15.96 -9.45 0.17
C ASN A 78 15.31 -8.11 0.49
N SER A 79 16.14 -7.13 0.84
CA SER A 79 15.75 -5.72 0.87
C SER A 79 15.40 -5.25 -0.55
N THR A 80 14.24 -4.64 -0.72
CA THR A 80 13.80 -4.13 -2.03
C THR A 80 14.67 -2.97 -2.54
N ASP A 81 15.21 -2.16 -1.63
CA ASP A 81 16.00 -0.97 -1.98
C ASP A 81 17.47 -1.29 -2.23
N SER A 82 18.09 -2.09 -1.35
CA SER A 82 19.52 -2.40 -1.42
C SER A 82 19.84 -3.72 -2.13
N GLY A 83 18.86 -4.60 -2.30
CA GLY A 83 19.07 -5.97 -2.80
C GLY A 83 19.79 -6.88 -1.79
N GLU A 84 20.13 -6.39 -0.60
CA GLU A 84 20.83 -7.15 0.42
C GLU A 84 19.98 -8.32 0.91
N VAL A 85 20.62 -9.47 1.05
CA VAL A 85 19.99 -10.68 1.57
C VAL A 85 19.74 -10.53 3.07
N ILE A 86 18.47 -10.57 3.47
CA ILE A 86 18.02 -10.54 4.87
C ILE A 86 17.89 -11.96 5.42
N TYR A 87 17.46 -12.92 4.59
CA TYR A 87 17.33 -14.33 4.95
C TYR A 87 17.56 -15.21 3.72
N SER A 88 18.22 -16.35 3.93
CA SER A 88 18.36 -17.42 2.93
C SER A 88 18.05 -18.77 3.59
N SER A 89 17.37 -19.66 2.86
CA SER A 89 17.12 -21.03 3.31
C SER A 89 18.40 -21.86 3.45
N GLU A 90 19.47 -21.49 2.75
CA GLU A 90 20.78 -22.15 2.82
C GLU A 90 21.44 -21.93 4.18
N ASP A 91 21.49 -20.66 4.61
CA ASP A 91 22.12 -20.26 5.87
C ASP A 91 21.17 -20.45 7.08
N LYS A 92 19.84 -20.51 6.82
CA LYS A 92 18.76 -20.49 7.83
C LYS A 92 18.92 -19.40 8.89
N ALA A 93 19.58 -18.31 8.52
CA ALA A 93 19.96 -17.24 9.43
C ALA A 93 19.47 -15.89 8.92
N LEU A 94 19.08 -15.04 9.86
CA LEU A 94 18.80 -13.64 9.59
C LEU A 94 20.12 -12.88 9.51
N LYS A 95 20.31 -12.14 8.43
CA LYS A 95 21.44 -11.21 8.24
C LYS A 95 21.04 -9.85 8.82
N GLY A 96 21.90 -9.30 9.66
CA GLY A 96 21.54 -8.32 10.69
C GLY A 96 21.43 -6.85 10.26
N SER A 97 21.31 -6.54 8.98
CA SER A 97 21.16 -5.15 8.54
C SER A 97 20.13 -5.03 7.43
N TYR A 98 19.13 -4.18 7.66
CA TYR A 98 18.21 -3.71 6.65
C TYR A 98 18.07 -2.19 6.81
N THR A 99 17.97 -1.48 5.69
CA THR A 99 17.76 -0.03 5.69
C THR A 99 16.27 0.25 5.75
N THR A 100 15.87 1.26 6.53
CA THR A 100 14.48 1.71 6.59
C THR A 100 14.27 2.98 5.79
N ILE A 101 13.15 3.05 5.06
CA ILE A 101 12.69 4.31 4.46
C ILE A 101 12.11 5.20 5.57
N THR A 102 12.53 6.46 5.57
CA THR A 102 12.11 7.53 6.47
C THR A 102 11.56 8.70 5.65
N PRO A 103 10.76 9.60 6.23
CA PRO A 103 10.31 10.79 5.51
C PRO A 103 11.45 11.64 4.91
N SER A 104 12.64 11.60 5.52
CA SER A 104 13.84 12.34 5.06
C SER A 104 14.52 11.74 3.83
N ASN A 105 14.38 10.45 3.56
CA ASN A 105 14.99 9.78 2.40
C ASN A 105 13.95 9.32 1.37
N LEU A 106 12.69 9.73 1.53
CA LEU A 106 11.60 9.41 0.62
C LEU A 106 11.82 10.11 -0.73
N PRO A 107 11.84 9.38 -1.86
CA PRO A 107 11.86 9.99 -3.17
C PRO A 107 10.66 10.91 -3.33
N ARG A 108 10.91 12.17 -3.71
CA ARG A 108 9.84 13.12 -4.02
C ARG A 108 9.40 12.90 -5.45
N ALA A 109 8.10 12.79 -5.65
CA ALA A 109 7.56 12.79 -6.99
C ALA A 109 7.67 14.18 -7.63
N GLY A 110 7.96 14.22 -8.92
CA GLY A 110 7.86 15.43 -9.72
C GLY A 110 6.41 15.84 -9.94
N ILE A 111 6.20 17.16 -10.10
CA ILE A 111 4.97 17.73 -10.64
C ILE A 111 5.26 18.09 -12.09
N GLY A 112 4.36 17.74 -13.02
CA GLY A 112 4.52 18.15 -14.42
C GLY A 112 4.45 19.67 -14.59
N ASP A 113 5.05 20.18 -15.66
CA ASP A 113 5.19 21.63 -15.93
C ASP A 113 3.86 22.40 -15.92
N ASP A 114 2.74 21.73 -16.18
CA ASP A 114 1.39 22.32 -16.19
C ASP A 114 0.66 22.21 -14.84
N ASN A 115 1.38 21.93 -13.76
CA ASN A 115 0.85 21.64 -12.43
C ASN A 115 -0.12 20.45 -12.43
N THR A 116 0.18 19.45 -13.26
CA THR A 116 -0.57 18.19 -13.32
C THR A 116 0.26 17.03 -12.76
N LEU A 117 -0.40 16.14 -12.03
CA LEU A 117 0.16 14.91 -11.51
C LEU A 117 -0.74 13.72 -11.88
N LEU A 118 -0.14 12.67 -12.44
CA LEU A 118 -0.86 11.47 -12.87
C LEU A 118 -0.67 10.35 -11.84
N LEU A 119 -1.78 9.80 -11.35
CA LEU A 119 -1.76 8.58 -10.53
C LEU A 119 -2.14 7.37 -11.37
N HIS A 120 -1.37 6.30 -11.29
CA HIS A 120 -1.68 5.01 -11.89
C HIS A 120 -1.92 3.97 -10.79
N PHE A 121 -3.19 3.56 -10.61
CA PHE A 121 -3.61 2.54 -9.66
C PHE A 121 -3.38 1.14 -10.23
N LEU A 122 -2.40 0.44 -9.67
CA LEU A 122 -1.95 -0.89 -10.10
C LEU A 122 -2.78 -2.03 -9.51
N THR A 123 -3.39 -1.79 -8.35
CA THR A 123 -4.26 -2.74 -7.66
C THR A 123 -5.57 -2.06 -7.27
N PRO A 124 -6.67 -2.81 -7.06
CA PRO A 124 -7.97 -2.22 -6.80
C PRO A 124 -7.96 -1.24 -5.62
N ALA A 125 -8.19 0.04 -5.90
CA ALA A 125 -8.29 1.09 -4.91
C ALA A 125 -9.73 1.23 -4.42
N ARG A 126 -9.87 1.29 -3.09
CA ARG A 126 -11.16 1.28 -2.41
C ARG A 126 -11.28 2.50 -1.51
N ILE A 127 -11.71 3.61 -2.09
CA ILE A 127 -11.79 4.91 -1.43
C ILE A 127 -13.14 5.08 -0.76
N VAL A 128 -13.12 5.48 0.51
CA VAL A 128 -14.34 5.73 1.27
C VAL A 128 -14.57 7.22 1.37
N ASN A 129 -15.71 7.68 0.86
CA ASN A 129 -16.26 9.00 1.11
C ASN A 129 -17.65 8.86 1.75
N GLU A 130 -17.98 9.70 2.73
CA GLU A 130 -19.28 9.65 3.43
C GLU A 130 -19.72 8.23 3.87
N LYS A 131 -18.76 7.43 4.35
CA LYS A 131 -18.93 6.03 4.78
C LYS A 131 -19.25 5.02 3.66
N LYS A 132 -19.32 5.43 2.40
CA LYS A 132 -19.54 4.56 1.22
C LYS A 132 -18.29 4.48 0.34
N LEU A 133 -18.16 3.38 -0.41
CA LEU A 133 -17.14 3.32 -1.46
C LEU A 133 -17.58 4.24 -2.60
N THR A 134 -16.67 5.10 -3.07
CA THR A 134 -16.93 5.97 -4.22
C THR A 134 -16.06 5.57 -5.40
N PHE A 135 -16.66 5.65 -6.60
CA PHE A 135 -15.97 5.56 -7.87
C PHE A 135 -15.77 6.95 -8.51
N GLU A 136 -16.55 7.95 -8.09
CA GLU A 136 -16.34 9.34 -8.48
C GLU A 136 -15.27 9.95 -7.56
N ILE A 137 -14.04 9.91 -8.06
CA ILE A 137 -12.86 10.30 -7.31
C ILE A 137 -12.53 11.75 -7.61
N GLU A 138 -12.65 12.58 -6.57
CA GLU A 138 -12.06 13.90 -6.49
C GLU A 138 -10.77 13.82 -5.68
N PHE A 139 -9.89 14.80 -5.87
CA PHE A 139 -8.57 14.80 -5.23
C PHE A 139 -8.67 14.77 -3.70
N HIS A 140 -9.59 15.56 -3.14
CA HIS A 140 -9.82 15.64 -1.70
C HIS A 140 -10.28 14.29 -1.09
N HIS A 141 -10.95 13.41 -1.86
CA HIS A 141 -11.29 12.06 -1.40
C HIS A 141 -10.03 11.22 -1.15
N LEU A 142 -9.03 11.31 -2.05
CA LEU A 142 -7.76 10.60 -1.92
C LEU A 142 -6.95 11.14 -0.74
N ILE A 143 -6.78 12.46 -0.68
CA ILE A 143 -6.00 13.12 0.37
C ILE A 143 -6.59 12.84 1.76
N ARG A 144 -7.92 12.91 1.92
CA ARG A 144 -8.58 12.57 3.20
C ARG A 144 -8.28 11.15 3.65
N ASN A 145 -8.33 10.19 2.72
CA ASN A 145 -8.06 8.78 3.04
C ASN A 145 -6.57 8.55 3.35
N LEU A 146 -5.68 9.21 2.61
CA LEU A 146 -4.24 9.11 2.76
C LEU A 146 -3.76 9.72 4.08
N LEU A 147 -4.14 10.97 4.36
CA LEU A 147 -3.77 11.66 5.60
C LEU A 147 -4.28 10.92 6.84
N ARG A 148 -5.51 10.38 6.79
CA ARG A 148 -6.04 9.54 7.87
C ARG A 148 -5.19 8.28 8.08
N ARG A 149 -4.76 7.63 7.01
CA ARG A 149 -3.90 6.44 7.09
C ARG A 149 -2.53 6.79 7.67
N ILE A 150 -1.88 7.83 7.15
CA ILE A 150 -0.57 8.29 7.63
C ILE A 150 -0.64 8.66 9.12
N SER A 151 -1.64 9.46 9.50
CA SER A 151 -1.86 9.87 10.90
C SER A 151 -2.01 8.66 11.83
N ASN A 152 -2.85 7.68 11.44
CA ASN A 152 -3.05 6.49 12.25
C ASN A 152 -1.80 5.60 12.32
N LEU A 153 -1.10 5.40 11.20
CA LEU A 153 0.14 4.61 11.20
C LEU A 153 1.21 5.27 12.07
N SER A 154 1.39 6.59 11.94
CA SER A 154 2.33 7.37 12.72
C SER A 154 2.05 7.27 14.22
N TYR A 155 0.79 7.49 14.62
CA TYR A 155 0.40 7.48 16.04
C TYR A 155 0.49 6.10 16.67
N PHE A 156 -0.08 5.08 16.03
CA PHE A 156 -0.19 3.75 16.65
C PHE A 156 1.06 2.88 16.51
N HIS A 157 1.88 3.13 15.49
CA HIS A 157 3.00 2.23 15.14
C HIS A 157 4.35 2.91 15.10
N CYS A 158 4.42 4.23 14.94
CA CYS A 158 5.68 4.98 14.94
C CYS A 158 5.90 5.81 16.21
N GLY A 159 4.90 5.89 17.11
CA GLY A 159 5.01 6.67 18.36
C GLY A 159 5.02 8.18 18.16
N THR A 160 4.64 8.67 16.98
CA THR A 160 4.67 10.10 16.63
C THR A 160 3.28 10.59 16.28
N ARG A 161 2.93 11.81 16.68
CA ARG A 161 1.71 12.48 16.23
C ARG A 161 2.01 13.30 14.99
N LEU A 162 1.19 13.13 13.95
CA LEU A 162 1.28 13.96 12.76
C LEU A 162 0.67 15.34 13.05
N GLU A 163 1.52 16.35 13.22
CA GLU A 163 1.12 17.74 13.46
C GLU A 163 1.04 18.50 12.14
N ILE A 164 -0.14 18.53 11.54
CA ILE A 164 -0.42 19.23 10.28
C ILE A 164 -1.77 19.95 10.36
N ASP A 165 -1.95 21.00 9.57
CA ASP A 165 -3.25 21.62 9.36
C ASP A 165 -4.11 20.76 8.44
N PHE A 166 -4.75 19.73 9.01
CA PHE A 166 -5.64 18.83 8.28
C PHE A 166 -6.78 19.59 7.59
N LYS A 167 -7.34 20.63 8.23
CA LYS A 167 -8.47 21.35 7.69
C LYS A 167 -8.04 22.16 6.47
N GLY A 168 -6.99 22.97 6.60
CA GLY A 168 -6.46 23.76 5.49
C GLY A 168 -5.95 22.91 4.33
N LEU A 169 -5.35 21.74 4.60
CA LEU A 169 -4.95 20.81 3.53
C LEU A 169 -6.15 20.27 2.74
N ILE A 170 -7.25 19.94 3.42
CA ILE A 170 -8.46 19.45 2.75
C ILE A 170 -9.13 20.58 1.95
N GLU A 171 -9.25 21.78 2.50
CA GLU A 171 -9.77 22.96 1.79
C GLU A 171 -8.95 23.30 0.54
N LYS A 172 -7.63 23.13 0.59
CA LYS A 172 -6.76 23.23 -0.60
C LYS A 172 -7.01 22.10 -1.59
N ALA A 173 -7.17 20.86 -1.11
CA ALA A 173 -7.38 19.69 -1.96
C ALA A 173 -8.72 19.75 -2.73
N GLU A 174 -9.73 20.39 -2.18
CA GLU A 174 -11.03 20.62 -2.85
C GLU A 174 -10.92 21.55 -4.07
N LYS A 175 -9.85 22.35 -4.18
CA LYS A 175 -9.59 23.23 -5.33
C LYS A 175 -8.85 22.53 -6.48
N VAL A 176 -8.37 21.31 -6.26
CA VAL A 176 -7.64 20.51 -7.25
C VAL A 176 -8.64 19.70 -8.07
N ILE A 177 -8.60 19.87 -9.39
CA ILE A 177 -9.55 19.23 -10.30
C ILE A 177 -9.00 17.91 -10.82
N ALA A 178 -9.89 16.92 -10.99
CA ALA A 178 -9.57 15.68 -11.68
C ALA A 178 -9.58 15.91 -13.20
N VAL A 179 -8.58 15.38 -13.90
CA VAL A 179 -8.40 15.43 -15.35
C VAL A 179 -7.95 14.06 -15.87
N ASP A 180 -7.97 13.85 -17.20
CA ASP A 180 -7.39 12.66 -17.85
C ASP A 180 -7.76 11.33 -17.17
N ARG A 181 -9.05 11.13 -16.93
CA ARG A 181 -9.57 9.98 -16.17
C ARG A 181 -9.78 8.76 -17.07
N ASP A 182 -8.98 7.73 -16.82
CA ASP A 182 -9.14 6.39 -17.40
C ASP A 182 -9.18 5.36 -16.25
N LEU A 183 -10.33 5.33 -15.56
CA LEU A 183 -10.57 4.42 -14.44
C LEU A 183 -11.61 3.38 -14.84
N ARG A 184 -11.38 2.14 -14.43
CA ARG A 184 -12.35 1.04 -14.56
C ARG A 184 -12.55 0.33 -13.24
N TRP A 185 -13.73 -0.22 -13.04
CA TRP A 185 -13.99 -1.11 -11.92
C TRP A 185 -13.37 -2.49 -12.20
N TYR A 186 -12.66 -3.02 -11.22
CA TYR A 186 -12.12 -4.37 -11.26
C TYR A 186 -12.67 -5.16 -10.08
N ASP A 187 -13.51 -6.15 -10.39
CA ASP A 187 -14.04 -7.07 -9.38
C ASP A 187 -13.01 -8.14 -9.06
N TRP A 188 -12.39 -8.01 -7.88
CA TRP A 188 -11.51 -9.03 -7.35
C TRP A 188 -12.25 -9.89 -6.33
N GLU A 189 -12.46 -11.16 -6.66
CA GLU A 189 -13.01 -12.16 -5.75
C GLU A 189 -11.88 -12.94 -5.06
N ARG A 190 -11.85 -12.95 -3.72
CA ARG A 190 -11.03 -13.90 -2.95
C ARG A 190 -11.93 -14.86 -2.20
N TYR A 191 -11.54 -16.13 -2.15
CA TYR A 191 -12.18 -17.13 -1.30
C TYR A 191 -11.51 -17.13 0.08
N SER A 192 -12.28 -16.84 1.14
CA SER A 192 -11.80 -16.89 2.53
C SER A 192 -12.05 -18.27 3.12
N ALA A 193 -11.01 -19.10 3.21
CA ALA A 193 -11.12 -20.44 3.82
C ALA A 193 -11.51 -20.40 5.31
N ARG A 194 -11.24 -19.29 6.02
CA ARG A 194 -11.58 -19.12 7.44
C ARG A 194 -13.07 -18.84 7.68
N GLN A 195 -13.75 -18.22 6.70
CA GLN A 195 -15.13 -17.74 6.85
C GLN A 195 -16.08 -18.35 5.81
N ASP A 196 -15.60 -19.33 5.03
CA ASP A 196 -16.29 -20.00 3.92
C ASP A 196 -17.13 -19.05 3.05
N THR A 197 -16.57 -17.87 2.73
CA THR A 197 -17.28 -16.82 2.00
C THR A 197 -16.38 -16.17 0.97
N LYS A 198 -16.96 -15.85 -0.19
CA LYS A 198 -16.32 -15.02 -1.22
C LYS A 198 -16.29 -13.56 -0.76
N MET A 199 -15.09 -13.03 -0.58
CA MET A 199 -14.89 -11.62 -0.29
C MET A 199 -14.94 -10.82 -1.59
N LYS A 200 -15.82 -9.81 -1.64
CA LYS A 200 -15.82 -8.78 -2.70
C LYS A 200 -14.78 -7.72 -2.38
N LEU A 201 -13.59 -7.90 -2.93
CA LEU A 201 -12.44 -7.01 -2.77
C LEU A 201 -12.26 -6.08 -3.98
N GLY A 202 -13.30 -5.94 -4.80
CA GLY A 202 -13.30 -5.03 -5.95
C GLY A 202 -13.11 -3.56 -5.57
N GLY A 203 -12.59 -2.82 -6.54
CA GLY A 203 -12.23 -1.40 -6.47
C GLY A 203 -11.86 -0.89 -7.86
N PHE A 204 -11.42 0.36 -7.96
CA PHE A 204 -11.00 0.92 -9.25
C PHE A 204 -9.52 0.74 -9.51
N ILE A 205 -9.17 0.56 -10.78
CA ILE A 205 -7.80 0.55 -11.31
C ILE A 205 -7.71 1.46 -12.52
N GLY A 206 -6.49 1.76 -12.97
CA GLY A 206 -6.24 2.64 -14.12
C GLY A 206 -5.63 3.97 -13.71
N THR A 207 -5.78 4.99 -14.55
CA THR A 207 -5.12 6.30 -14.38
C THR A 207 -6.10 7.43 -14.11
N ILE A 208 -5.66 8.43 -13.35
CA ILE A 208 -6.37 9.69 -13.15
C ILE A 208 -5.35 10.80 -12.92
N GLY A 209 -5.51 11.90 -13.66
CA GLY A 209 -4.73 13.11 -13.48
C GLY A 209 -5.38 14.05 -12.47
N PHE A 210 -4.57 14.86 -11.80
CA PHE A 210 -5.01 15.95 -10.94
C PHE A 210 -4.26 17.22 -11.31
N LYS A 211 -4.99 18.33 -11.44
CA LYS A 211 -4.44 19.64 -11.82
C LYS A 211 -4.77 20.70 -10.79
N GLY A 212 -3.78 21.46 -10.35
CA GLY A 212 -3.93 22.54 -9.37
C GLY A 212 -2.66 22.80 -8.55
N ASP A 213 -2.78 23.46 -7.40
CA ASP A 213 -1.67 23.62 -6.46
C ASP A 213 -1.41 22.29 -5.73
N LEU A 214 -0.38 21.55 -6.17
CA LEU A 214 -0.09 20.18 -5.74
C LEU A 214 1.08 20.05 -4.76
N GLU A 215 1.91 21.10 -4.63
CA GLU A 215 3.20 21.05 -3.93
C GLU A 215 3.05 20.58 -2.47
N SER A 216 2.04 21.10 -1.78
CA SER A 216 1.76 20.74 -0.38
C SER A 216 1.36 19.27 -0.18
N PHE A 217 1.02 18.55 -1.25
CA PHE A 217 0.54 17.16 -1.19
C PHE A 217 1.60 16.13 -1.57
N ILE A 218 2.69 16.54 -2.22
CA ILE A 218 3.74 15.64 -2.74
C ILE A 218 4.33 14.73 -1.66
N PRO A 219 4.72 15.22 -0.47
CA PRO A 219 5.28 14.33 0.55
C PRO A 219 4.31 13.21 0.97
N PHE A 220 3.01 13.52 1.03
CA PHE A 220 1.99 12.53 1.39
C PHE A 220 1.73 11.55 0.26
N LEU A 221 1.62 12.05 -0.98
CA LEU A 221 1.40 11.22 -2.17
C LEU A 221 2.57 10.27 -2.43
N SER A 222 3.82 10.73 -2.29
CA SER A 222 5.01 9.88 -2.38
C SER A 222 5.00 8.80 -1.31
N LEU A 223 4.61 9.12 -0.07
CA LEU A 223 4.51 8.11 0.98
C LEU A 223 3.40 7.09 0.66
N GLY A 224 2.29 7.55 0.07
CA GLY A 224 1.18 6.71 -0.35
C GLY A 224 1.53 5.68 -1.44
N GLU A 225 2.56 5.91 -2.27
CA GLU A 225 3.07 4.88 -3.19
C GLU A 225 3.61 3.65 -2.45
N LEU A 226 4.18 3.86 -1.25
CA LEU A 226 4.72 2.80 -0.41
C LEU A 226 3.65 2.18 0.50
N ILE A 227 2.84 3.02 1.16
CA ILE A 227 1.90 2.54 2.18
C ILE A 227 0.52 2.18 1.63
N HIS A 228 0.28 2.37 0.33
CA HIS A 228 -0.98 2.17 -0.37
C HIS A 228 -2.12 3.06 0.16
N LEU A 229 -3.24 3.08 -0.56
CA LEU A 229 -4.37 3.96 -0.27
C LEU A 229 -5.71 3.23 -0.11
N GLY A 230 -6.50 3.64 0.88
CA GLY A 230 -7.88 3.21 1.04
C GLY A 230 -8.06 1.93 1.87
N LYS A 231 -9.09 1.15 1.56
CA LYS A 231 -9.45 -0.07 2.31
C LYS A 231 -8.77 -1.33 1.77
N GLY A 232 -8.29 -2.17 2.69
CA GLY A 232 -7.74 -3.49 2.36
C GLY A 232 -6.26 -3.49 1.99
N THR A 233 -5.51 -2.44 2.35
CA THR A 233 -4.08 -2.30 2.06
C THR A 233 -3.24 -3.47 2.56
N SER A 234 -3.62 -4.15 3.65
CA SER A 234 -2.88 -5.33 4.14
C SER A 234 -2.87 -6.49 3.13
N PHE A 235 -3.83 -6.50 2.20
CA PHE A 235 -3.91 -7.46 1.09
C PHE A 235 -3.31 -6.92 -0.21
N GLY A 236 -2.52 -5.83 -0.15
CA GLY A 236 -1.89 -5.21 -1.30
C GLY A 236 -2.81 -4.34 -2.14
N LEU A 237 -4.00 -3.97 -1.63
CA LEU A 237 -4.96 -3.12 -2.34
C LEU A 237 -4.61 -1.64 -2.23
N GLY A 238 -4.91 -0.89 -3.30
CA GLY A 238 -4.70 0.55 -3.36
C GLY A 238 -3.25 0.95 -3.60
N ARG A 239 -2.43 0.03 -4.11
CA ARG A 239 -1.11 0.31 -4.69
C ARG A 239 -1.29 1.24 -5.89
N TYR A 240 -0.56 2.35 -5.89
CA TYR A 240 -0.48 3.24 -7.04
C TYR A 240 0.95 3.71 -7.26
N LYS A 241 1.21 4.23 -8.45
CA LYS A 241 2.44 4.93 -8.79
C LYS A 241 2.13 6.35 -9.26
N ILE A 242 3.00 7.28 -8.93
CA ILE A 242 2.98 8.62 -9.51
C ILE A 242 3.74 8.55 -10.83
N ARG A 243 3.15 9.12 -11.88
CA ARG A 243 3.75 9.21 -13.21
C ARG A 243 3.92 10.67 -13.57
N GLU A 244 5.09 11.01 -14.07
CA GLU A 244 5.26 12.25 -14.83
C GLU A 244 4.48 12.10 -16.13
N LYS A 245 3.74 13.14 -16.49
CA LYS A 245 3.14 13.21 -17.82
C LYS A 245 4.30 13.47 -18.78
N ASN A 246 4.82 12.41 -19.42
CA ASN A 246 5.86 12.56 -20.43
C ASN A 246 5.33 13.51 -21.52
N VAL A 247 5.84 14.74 -21.54
CA VAL A 247 5.75 15.62 -22.70
C VAL A 247 6.80 15.11 -23.68
N ASN A 248 6.53 13.97 -24.33
CA ASN A 248 7.20 13.56 -25.56
C ASN A 248 6.49 12.36 -26.18
N SER A 249 5.50 12.67 -27.00
CA SER A 249 5.20 11.91 -28.20
C SER A 249 4.74 12.90 -29.25
N LEU A 250 5.69 13.46 -30.01
CA LEU A 250 5.50 14.07 -31.32
C LEU A 250 6.88 14.49 -31.88
N SER A 251 7.55 13.55 -32.53
CA SER A 251 8.23 13.70 -33.83
C SER A 251 8.81 12.35 -34.24
#